data_AF-A0ABD3NQQ8-F1
#
_entry.id   AF-A0ABD3NQQ8-F1
#
_cell.length_a   1.000
_cell.length_b   1.000
_cell.length_c   1.000
_cell.angle_alpha   90.00
_cell.angle_beta   90.00
_cell.angle_gamma   90.00
#
_symmetry.space_group_name_H-M   'P 1'
#
loop_
_entity.id
_entity.type
_entity.pdbx_description
1 polymer ?
#
loop_
_entity_poly.entity_id
_entity_poly.type
_entity_poly.pdbx_seq_one_letter_code
_entity_poly.pdbx_strand_id
1 'polypeptide(L)'
;MVTEVDELSVARKRLKVARENHERDYNELILALNRRESRLNERLSELNRKKAETAEANGNPDAADDDLVEVNAGGKIVVAKRSTLTQIKGTRLEAMFSGRWDKKLSRDTGGRIFLDVDPDCFQAIVDHLNERIISSEDSPPSPPSVDEEHEQILRQQIELFGLVSKVDFSDSSIIKDIGNIIVLHEWLKEDGSDGEFSLLYRGSRDGNSGSSFHSKCDNMGCTITIVETVCGLVLGGYSSTPWSSEIVSTQAHKAFLFALSGSGISSPCKMKLKSAGSSAAIANNPSHGPSFGFYGLSYDRGYDMIMNGKKIIINPGHVYHPGPLRAGTYDIKDIEVFQIAGSLPPARINTSKEKQAQDRTLQVEPVTRFSDDINKAINANHACLQQSEAEMLHLEASFNDEQTFIEKFASGDVMNVVVLNVSGTIMVTTRSTLCVAGDSVLAQQFDNSKWTEQGCSATRVKEWTPDQVSTWTKSVEGLPEEVGIILNENEITGRELLALSLDALKMMGIKRVGTVALLLKEIGALENASRDFVTLIEHSPYCFGKILGYLRLKRLHSLGLLGKEPALPLVCDSQKKRFEKVVKYYFPGDSAKFILGRPTVHW
;
A
#
# COMPACT_ATOMS: atom_id res chain seq x y z
N MET A 1 57.85 19.49 48.93
CA MET A 1 56.67 19.52 49.82
C MET A 1 55.80 20.76 49.63
N VAL A 2 56.21 21.99 49.97
CA VAL A 2 55.32 23.19 49.83
C VAL A 2 54.91 23.45 48.38
N THR A 3 55.84 23.34 47.43
CA THR A 3 55.59 23.47 45.98
C THR A 3 54.70 22.36 45.41
N GLU A 4 54.88 21.12 45.85
CA GLU A 4 54.08 19.96 45.43
C GLU A 4 52.64 20.02 45.97
N VAL A 5 52.44 20.59 47.17
CA VAL A 5 51.11 20.83 47.76
C VAL A 5 50.35 21.91 47.01
N ASP A 6 51.02 22.96 46.54
CA ASP A 6 50.42 23.99 45.69
C ASP A 6 50.05 23.46 44.30
N GLU A 7 50.89 22.61 43.69
CA GLU A 7 50.58 21.93 42.43
C GLU A 7 49.38 20.98 42.57
N LEU A 8 49.28 20.22 43.66
CA LEU A 8 48.12 19.38 43.98
C LEU A 8 46.83 20.21 44.14
N SER A 9 46.92 21.40 44.75
CA SER A 9 45.79 22.32 44.90
C SER A 9 45.30 22.84 43.53
N VAL A 10 46.22 23.22 42.64
CA VAL A 10 45.90 23.64 41.27
C VAL A 10 45.28 22.49 40.46
N ALA A 11 45.83 21.28 40.55
CA ALA A 11 45.30 20.09 39.87
C ALA A 11 43.87 19.76 40.32
N ARG A 12 43.58 19.82 41.63
CA ARG A 12 42.23 19.60 42.17
C ARG A 12 41.22 20.65 41.69
N LYS A 13 41.63 21.93 41.62
CA LYS A 13 40.78 23.00 41.05
C LYS A 13 40.47 22.74 39.58
N ARG A 14 41.47 22.34 38.78
CA ARG A 14 41.27 21.97 37.36
C ARG A 14 40.31 20.79 37.20
N LEU A 15 40.46 19.74 38.01
CA LEU A 15 39.57 18.59 37.99
C LEU A 15 38.12 18.97 38.34
N LYS A 16 37.93 19.84 39.34
CA LYS A 16 36.61 20.34 39.71
C LYS A 16 35.93 21.09 38.55
N VAL A 17 36.63 22.02 37.92
CA VAL A 17 36.12 22.78 36.77
C VAL A 17 35.81 21.85 35.59
N ALA A 18 36.69 20.88 35.30
CA ALA A 18 36.45 19.90 34.24
C ALA A 18 35.19 19.06 34.49
N ARG A 19 34.96 18.62 35.73
CA ARG A 19 33.74 17.89 36.13
C ARG A 19 32.48 18.76 35.99
N GLU A 20 32.52 20.00 36.47
CA GLU A 20 31.38 20.92 36.37
C GLU A 20 31.03 21.22 34.91
N ASN A 21 32.04 21.39 34.04
CA ASN A 21 31.82 21.55 32.61
C ASN A 21 31.21 20.30 31.98
N HIS A 22 31.71 19.11 32.33
CA HIS A 22 31.19 17.84 31.85
C HIS A 22 29.72 17.61 32.23
N GLU A 23 29.36 17.94 33.48
CA GLU A 23 27.99 17.83 33.99
C GLU A 23 27.05 18.84 33.31
N ARG A 24 27.53 20.07 33.07
CA ARG A 24 26.79 21.09 32.32
C ARG A 24 26.52 20.65 30.88
N ASP A 25 27.54 20.18 30.18
CA ASP A 25 27.42 19.73 28.79
C ASP A 25 26.48 18.51 28.67
N TYR A 26 26.52 17.57 29.64
CA TYR A 26 25.58 16.46 29.72
C TYR A 26 24.14 16.95 29.89
N ASN A 27 23.90 17.85 30.85
CA ASN A 27 22.57 18.39 31.13
C ASN A 27 22.01 19.18 29.92
N GLU A 28 22.85 19.93 29.20
CA GLU A 28 22.44 20.64 27.99
C GLU A 28 21.95 19.69 26.88
N LEU A 29 22.62 18.55 26.69
CA LEU A 29 22.20 17.54 25.70
C LEU A 29 20.88 16.86 26.10
N ILE A 30 20.73 16.48 27.38
CA ILE A 30 19.48 15.90 27.87
C ILE A 30 18.32 16.89 27.73
N LEU A 31 18.54 18.18 28.04
CA LEU A 31 17.54 19.22 27.83
C LEU A 31 17.18 19.38 26.34
N ALA A 32 18.15 19.27 25.43
CA ALA A 32 17.89 19.34 23.99
C ALA A 32 17.06 18.15 23.49
N LEU A 33 17.34 16.93 23.99
CA LEU A 33 16.57 15.72 23.70
C LEU A 33 15.13 15.84 24.20
N ASN A 34 14.94 16.22 25.47
CA ASN A 34 13.62 16.40 26.06
C ASN A 34 12.79 17.45 25.31
N ARG A 35 13.43 18.52 24.82
CA ARG A 35 12.76 19.53 23.98
C ARG A 35 12.32 18.97 22.62
N ARG A 36 13.11 18.08 22.00
CA ARG A 36 12.72 17.42 20.73
C ARG A 36 11.53 16.48 20.96
N GLU A 37 11.60 15.65 21.99
CA GLU A 37 10.52 14.76 22.38
C GLU A 37 9.22 15.54 22.69
N SER A 38 9.32 16.62 23.46
CA SER A 38 8.17 17.47 23.77
C SER A 38 7.51 18.06 22.52
N ARG A 39 8.31 18.54 21.56
CA ARG A 39 7.78 19.03 20.27
C ARG A 39 7.13 17.93 19.44
N LEU A 40 7.68 16.72 19.48
CA LEU A 40 7.10 15.58 18.76
C LEU A 40 5.74 15.18 19.36
N ASN A 41 5.65 15.15 20.69
CA ASN A 41 4.39 14.87 21.40
C ASN A 41 3.33 15.96 21.16
N GLU A 42 3.74 17.22 21.10
CA GLU A 42 2.86 18.34 20.75
C GLU A 42 2.31 18.20 19.32
N ARG A 43 3.18 17.89 18.34
CA ARG A 43 2.77 17.62 16.95
C ARG A 43 1.84 16.42 16.84
N LEU A 44 2.11 15.34 17.56
CA LEU A 44 1.23 14.16 17.60
C LEU A 44 -0.15 14.52 18.13
N SER A 45 -0.20 15.26 19.23
CA SER A 45 -1.45 15.70 19.87
C SER A 45 -2.26 16.60 18.94
N GLU A 46 -1.58 17.54 18.26
CA GLU A 46 -2.18 18.43 17.28
C GLU A 46 -2.73 17.67 16.06
N LEU A 47 -1.99 16.69 15.54
CA LEU A 47 -2.44 15.86 14.43
C LEU A 47 -3.66 15.01 14.83
N ASN A 48 -3.65 14.43 16.03
CA ASN A 48 -4.78 13.65 16.54
C ASN A 48 -6.02 14.53 16.75
N ARG A 49 -5.85 15.75 17.24
CA ARG A 49 -6.93 16.74 17.36
C ARG A 49 -7.55 17.04 16.00
N LYS A 50 -6.74 17.34 14.98
CA LYS A 50 -7.23 17.56 13.61
C LYS A 50 -7.94 16.34 13.04
N LYS A 51 -7.43 15.13 13.29
CA LYS A 51 -8.07 13.88 12.88
C LYS A 51 -9.45 13.70 13.52
N ALA A 52 -9.59 14.03 14.81
CA ALA A 52 -10.88 13.98 15.51
C ALA A 52 -11.87 15.03 14.97
N GLU A 53 -11.43 16.26 14.75
CA GLU A 53 -12.25 17.33 14.14
C GLU A 53 -12.75 16.93 12.74
N THR A 54 -11.90 16.30 11.93
CA THR A 54 -12.30 15.74 10.63
C THR A 54 -13.37 14.65 10.79
N ALA A 55 -13.24 13.77 11.78
CA ALA A 55 -14.24 12.73 12.05
C ALA A 55 -15.60 13.30 12.45
N GLU A 56 -15.61 14.32 13.30
CA GLU A 56 -16.84 15.02 13.69
C GLU A 56 -17.53 15.66 12.47
N ALA A 57 -16.75 16.35 11.63
CA ALA A 57 -17.26 17.07 10.46
C ALA A 57 -17.70 16.15 9.30
N ASN A 58 -16.90 15.13 8.99
CA ASN A 58 -17.00 14.37 7.73
C ASN A 58 -17.30 12.87 7.91
N GLY A 59 -17.32 12.37 9.14
CA GLY A 59 -17.29 10.94 9.39
C GLY A 59 -18.11 10.50 10.59
N ASN A 60 -17.64 9.43 11.22
CA ASN A 60 -18.18 8.84 12.42
C ASN A 60 -17.10 8.91 13.54
N PRO A 61 -17.24 9.82 14.53
CA PRO A 61 -16.30 9.90 15.65
C PRO A 61 -16.35 8.67 16.57
N ASP A 62 -17.44 7.89 16.53
CA ASP A 62 -17.64 6.70 17.34
C ASP A 62 -17.20 5.41 16.62
N ALA A 63 -16.52 5.52 15.48
CA ALA A 63 -16.03 4.37 14.72
C ALA A 63 -15.06 3.52 15.57
N ALA A 64 -15.34 2.23 15.68
CA ALA A 64 -14.59 1.30 16.49
C ALA A 64 -13.80 0.30 15.65
N ASP A 65 -12.68 -0.19 16.21
CA ASP A 65 -11.80 -1.16 15.56
C ASP A 65 -12.49 -2.49 15.22
N ASP A 66 -13.52 -2.87 15.99
CA ASP A 66 -14.32 -4.08 15.79
C ASP A 66 -15.51 -3.91 14.84
N ASP A 67 -15.76 -2.70 14.33
CA ASP A 67 -16.82 -2.46 13.35
C ASP A 67 -16.60 -3.34 12.10
N LEU A 68 -17.66 -3.99 11.64
CA LEU A 68 -17.67 -4.65 10.35
C LEU A 68 -17.96 -3.62 9.25
N VAL A 69 -17.04 -3.53 8.29
CA VAL A 69 -17.14 -2.63 7.16
C VAL A 69 -17.47 -3.43 5.92
N GLU A 70 -18.63 -3.16 5.32
CA GLU A 70 -19.04 -3.73 4.04
C GLU A 70 -18.62 -2.82 2.88
N VAL A 71 -17.80 -3.36 1.99
CA VAL A 71 -17.25 -2.66 0.84
C VAL A 71 -17.70 -3.34 -0.45
N ASN A 72 -18.41 -2.61 -1.30
CA ASN A 72 -18.64 -3.00 -2.69
C ASN A 72 -17.44 -2.57 -3.53
N ALA A 73 -16.50 -3.49 -3.74
CA ALA A 73 -15.33 -3.30 -4.58
C ALA A 73 -15.66 -3.70 -6.02
N GLY A 74 -16.11 -2.74 -6.82
CA GLY A 74 -16.35 -2.94 -8.25
C GLY A 74 -17.42 -3.98 -8.62
N GLY A 75 -18.29 -4.38 -7.67
CA GLY A 75 -19.32 -5.40 -7.82
C GLY A 75 -19.18 -6.59 -6.87
N LYS A 76 -18.00 -6.79 -6.26
CA LYS A 76 -17.77 -7.82 -5.25
C LYS A 76 -17.92 -7.23 -3.85
N ILE A 77 -18.74 -7.85 -3.01
CA ILE A 77 -18.90 -7.43 -1.62
C ILE A 77 -17.79 -8.07 -0.78
N VAL A 78 -16.96 -7.23 -0.19
CA VAL A 78 -15.89 -7.60 0.72
C VAL A 78 -16.25 -7.07 2.11
N VAL A 79 -16.19 -7.93 3.11
CA VAL A 79 -16.48 -7.58 4.51
C VAL A 79 -15.21 -7.80 5.32
N ALA A 80 -14.79 -6.78 6.06
CA ALA A 80 -13.62 -6.84 6.93
C ALA A 80 -13.82 -6.00 8.19
N LYS A 81 -13.04 -6.27 9.24
CA LYS A 81 -13.00 -5.38 10.41
C LYS A 81 -12.34 -4.06 10.05
N ARG A 82 -12.78 -2.98 10.70
CA ARG A 82 -12.15 -1.66 10.57
C ARG A 82 -10.67 -1.69 10.94
N SER A 83 -10.32 -2.40 12.02
CA SER A 83 -8.93 -2.65 12.43
C SER A 83 -8.07 -3.30 11.34
N THR A 84 -8.63 -4.23 10.56
CA THR A 84 -7.94 -4.85 9.41
C THR A 84 -7.62 -3.81 8.34
N LEU A 85 -8.61 -3.01 7.92
CA LEU A 85 -8.45 -2.02 6.84
C LEU A 85 -7.60 -0.80 7.25
N THR A 86 -7.41 -0.59 8.56
CA THR A 86 -6.65 0.54 9.13
C THR A 86 -5.36 0.11 9.81
N GLN A 87 -4.92 -1.13 9.60
CA GLN A 87 -3.75 -1.72 10.24
C GLN A 87 -2.47 -0.95 9.89
N ILE A 88 -2.31 -0.54 8.62
CA ILE A 88 -1.12 0.18 8.15
C ILE A 88 -1.39 1.69 8.21
N LYS A 89 -0.79 2.37 9.18
CA LYS A 89 -1.00 3.81 9.44
C LYS A 89 -0.36 4.69 8.37
N GLY A 90 -1.00 5.83 8.09
CA GLY A 90 -0.50 6.78 7.10
C GLY A 90 -0.77 6.38 5.66
N THR A 91 -1.55 5.33 5.43
CA THR A 91 -1.99 4.90 4.10
C THR A 91 -3.31 5.55 3.74
N ARG A 92 -3.60 5.67 2.44
CA ARG A 92 -4.91 6.15 1.97
C ARG A 92 -6.02 5.15 2.30
N LEU A 93 -5.69 3.86 2.38
CA LEU A 93 -6.61 2.83 2.87
C LEU A 93 -7.02 3.10 4.33
N GLU A 94 -6.05 3.37 5.21
CA GLU A 94 -6.35 3.75 6.61
C GLU A 94 -7.19 5.01 6.68
N ALA A 95 -6.85 6.04 5.90
CA ALA A 95 -7.63 7.27 5.85
C ALA A 95 -9.11 7.01 5.54
N MET A 96 -9.39 6.26 4.47
CA MET A 96 -10.76 5.93 4.06
C MET A 96 -11.54 5.20 5.15
N PHE A 97 -10.94 4.21 5.79
CA PHE A 97 -11.63 3.32 6.71
C PHE A 97 -11.44 3.67 8.18
N SER A 98 -10.76 4.78 8.49
CA SER A 98 -10.55 5.25 9.87
C SER A 98 -11.81 5.72 10.60
N GLY A 99 -12.94 5.86 9.90
CA GLY A 99 -14.14 6.52 10.43
C GLY A 99 -14.19 8.00 10.10
N ARG A 100 -13.04 8.64 9.84
CA ARG A 100 -12.94 10.10 9.64
C ARG A 100 -13.75 10.63 8.46
N TRP A 101 -13.97 9.79 7.45
CA TRP A 101 -14.58 10.18 6.18
C TRP A 101 -15.89 9.45 5.87
N ASP A 102 -16.44 8.65 6.80
CA ASP A 102 -17.56 7.73 6.58
C ASP A 102 -18.84 8.37 5.96
N LYS A 103 -19.08 9.68 6.19
CA LYS A 103 -20.24 10.40 5.61
C LYS A 103 -19.94 10.93 4.20
N LYS A 104 -18.66 11.06 3.82
CA LYS A 104 -18.21 11.55 2.51
C LYS A 104 -17.95 10.42 1.51
N LEU A 105 -17.76 9.19 1.98
CA LEU A 105 -17.55 8.04 1.11
C LEU A 105 -18.80 7.76 0.28
N SER A 106 -18.58 7.51 -1.02
CA SER A 106 -19.60 7.06 -1.95
C SER A 106 -20.19 5.74 -1.48
N ARG A 107 -21.49 5.58 -1.67
CA ARG A 107 -22.22 4.36 -1.31
C ARG A 107 -22.95 3.78 -2.51
N ASP A 108 -23.13 2.47 -2.50
CA ASP A 108 -24.02 1.82 -3.47
C ASP A 108 -25.50 1.96 -3.04
N THR A 109 -26.42 1.43 -3.85
CA THR A 109 -27.87 1.46 -3.57
C THR A 109 -28.28 0.65 -2.33
N GLY A 110 -27.40 -0.23 -1.83
CA GLY A 110 -27.56 -0.97 -0.59
C GLY A 110 -26.98 -0.24 0.63
N GLY A 111 -26.44 0.98 0.46
CA GLY A 111 -25.83 1.75 1.54
C GLY A 111 -24.42 1.29 1.92
N ARG A 112 -23.81 0.36 1.19
CA ARG A 112 -22.44 -0.12 1.44
C ARG A 112 -21.43 0.87 0.87
N ILE A 113 -20.24 0.94 1.45
CA ILE A 113 -19.16 1.79 0.90
C ILE A 113 -18.80 1.26 -0.49
N PHE A 114 -18.80 2.12 -1.50
CA PHE A 114 -18.52 1.72 -2.88
C PHE A 114 -17.15 2.21 -3.34
N LEU A 115 -16.34 1.29 -3.85
CA LEU A 115 -15.03 1.58 -4.46
C LEU A 115 -15.03 1.14 -5.93
N ASP A 116 -14.73 2.09 -6.83
CA ASP A 116 -14.63 1.82 -8.28
C ASP A 116 -13.26 1.24 -8.64
N VAL A 117 -12.99 0.04 -8.15
CA VAL A 117 -11.71 -0.66 -8.26
C VAL A 117 -11.90 -2.08 -8.79
N ASP A 118 -10.81 -2.74 -9.16
CA ASP A 118 -10.88 -4.15 -9.53
C ASP A 118 -11.16 -5.05 -8.31
N PRO A 119 -12.20 -5.91 -8.37
CA PRO A 119 -12.66 -6.70 -7.24
C PRO A 119 -11.63 -7.74 -6.76
N ASP A 120 -10.93 -8.39 -7.68
CA ASP A 120 -10.03 -9.50 -7.34
C ASP A 120 -8.73 -8.98 -6.74
N CYS A 121 -8.21 -7.88 -7.28
CA CYS A 121 -7.06 -7.20 -6.71
C CYS A 121 -7.36 -6.58 -5.33
N PHE A 122 -8.56 -6.01 -5.13
CA PHE A 122 -8.94 -5.50 -3.80
C PHE A 122 -9.11 -6.64 -2.79
N GLN A 123 -9.68 -7.77 -3.21
CA GLN A 123 -9.74 -8.97 -2.36
C GLN A 123 -8.34 -9.44 -1.97
N ALA A 124 -7.40 -9.54 -2.92
CA ALA A 124 -6.02 -9.94 -2.63
C ALA A 124 -5.32 -9.03 -1.62
N ILE A 125 -5.58 -7.72 -1.66
CA ILE A 125 -5.10 -6.76 -0.65
C ILE A 125 -5.71 -7.08 0.72
N VAL A 126 -7.01 -7.31 0.81
CA VAL A 126 -7.69 -7.64 2.08
C VAL A 126 -7.23 -8.98 2.63
N ASP A 127 -7.02 -9.98 1.78
CA ASP A 127 -6.51 -11.30 2.17
C ASP A 127 -5.09 -11.19 2.77
N HIS A 128 -4.21 -10.39 2.15
CA HIS A 128 -2.89 -10.09 2.69
C HIS A 128 -2.96 -9.40 4.06
N LEU A 129 -3.87 -8.42 4.23
CA LEU A 129 -4.07 -7.75 5.53
C LEU A 129 -4.59 -8.73 6.61
N ASN A 130 -5.48 -9.65 6.23
CA ASN A 130 -5.95 -10.69 7.14
C ASN A 130 -4.83 -11.66 7.54
N GLU A 131 -4.03 -12.12 6.57
CA GLU A 131 -2.87 -12.99 6.84
C GLU A 131 -1.88 -12.29 7.77
N ARG A 132 -1.61 -11.00 7.54
CA ARG A 132 -0.72 -10.18 8.37
C ARG A 132 -1.13 -10.11 9.85
N ILE A 133 -2.43 -10.24 10.17
CA ILE A 133 -2.92 -10.26 11.56
C ILE A 133 -2.56 -11.58 12.26
N ILE A 134 -2.52 -12.68 11.53
CA ILE A 134 -2.28 -14.03 12.07
C ILE A 134 -0.84 -14.52 11.86
N SER A 135 -0.05 -13.82 11.04
CA SER A 135 1.37 -14.08 10.80
C SER A 135 2.24 -13.76 12.02
N SER A 136 3.40 -14.41 12.07
CA SER A 136 4.46 -14.16 13.06
C SER A 136 5.77 -13.81 12.37
N GLU A 137 6.75 -13.34 13.13
CA GLU A 137 8.10 -13.05 12.59
C GLU A 137 8.75 -14.27 11.91
N ASP A 138 8.39 -15.49 12.32
CA ASP A 138 8.93 -16.72 11.76
C ASP A 138 8.14 -17.21 10.52
N SER A 139 6.97 -16.62 10.25
CA SER A 139 6.10 -16.96 9.11
C SER A 139 5.36 -15.71 8.63
N PRO A 140 6.04 -14.81 7.89
CA PRO A 140 5.46 -13.56 7.42
C PRO A 140 4.32 -13.83 6.42
N PRO A 141 3.40 -12.86 6.24
CA PRO A 141 2.29 -13.01 5.32
C PRO A 141 2.79 -13.08 3.88
N SER A 142 2.11 -13.87 3.06
CA SER A 142 2.35 -13.89 1.62
C SER A 142 1.95 -12.54 1.01
N PRO A 143 2.72 -12.01 0.05
CA PRO A 143 2.32 -10.80 -0.65
C PRO A 143 0.96 -10.94 -1.35
N PRO A 144 0.22 -9.83 -1.55
CA PRO A 144 -0.98 -9.85 -2.38
C PRO A 144 -0.62 -10.40 -3.77
N SER A 145 -1.35 -11.42 -4.22
CA SER A 145 -1.12 -12.05 -5.51
C SER A 145 -2.43 -12.28 -6.25
N VAL A 146 -2.35 -12.20 -7.58
CA VAL A 146 -3.47 -12.39 -8.52
C VAL A 146 -2.91 -13.08 -9.77
N ASP A 147 -3.80 -13.54 -10.65
CA ASP A 147 -3.39 -14.04 -11.96
C ASP A 147 -2.56 -13.00 -12.73
N GLU A 148 -1.63 -13.46 -13.59
CA GLU A 148 -0.71 -12.63 -14.37
C GLU A 148 -1.44 -11.49 -15.12
N GLU A 149 -2.65 -11.74 -15.60
CA GLU A 149 -3.46 -10.75 -16.31
C GLU A 149 -4.03 -9.61 -15.43
N HIS A 150 -3.90 -9.69 -14.11
CA HIS A 150 -4.34 -8.69 -13.13
C HIS A 150 -3.17 -8.07 -12.36
N GLU A 151 -1.94 -8.59 -12.50
CA GLU A 151 -0.77 -8.17 -11.71
C GLU A 151 -0.50 -6.66 -11.81
N GLN A 152 -0.64 -6.09 -13.02
CA GLN A 152 -0.48 -4.66 -13.22
C GLN A 152 -1.58 -3.84 -12.52
N ILE A 153 -2.82 -4.33 -12.53
CA ILE A 153 -3.94 -3.65 -11.91
C ILE A 153 -3.76 -3.66 -10.39
N LEU A 154 -3.35 -4.80 -9.83
CA LEU A 154 -3.00 -4.96 -8.42
C LEU A 154 -1.93 -3.95 -8.01
N ARG A 155 -0.83 -3.84 -8.76
CA ARG A 155 0.25 -2.88 -8.47
C ARG A 155 -0.27 -1.44 -8.41
N GLN A 156 -1.12 -1.05 -9.36
CA GLN A 156 -1.69 0.30 -9.38
C GLN A 156 -2.71 0.52 -8.26
N GLN A 157 -3.45 -0.51 -7.82
CA GLN A 157 -4.31 -0.41 -6.65
C GLN A 157 -3.52 -0.31 -5.34
N ILE A 158 -2.41 -1.03 -5.19
CA ILE A 158 -1.52 -0.89 -4.04
C ILE A 158 -0.95 0.53 -3.98
N GLU A 159 -0.54 1.10 -5.11
CA GLU A 159 -0.12 2.51 -5.23
C GLU A 159 -1.27 3.47 -4.87
N LEU A 160 -2.46 3.25 -5.44
CA LEU A 160 -3.66 4.06 -5.20
C LEU A 160 -3.97 4.17 -3.70
N PHE A 161 -3.92 3.04 -2.99
CA PHE A 161 -4.21 2.95 -1.56
C PHE A 161 -3.04 3.37 -0.67
N GLY A 162 -1.90 3.74 -1.25
CA GLY A 162 -0.70 4.13 -0.50
C GLY A 162 -0.16 3.00 0.36
N LEU A 163 -0.37 1.75 -0.05
CA LEU A 163 0.14 0.56 0.63
C LEU A 163 1.62 0.30 0.29
N VAL A 164 2.14 1.01 -0.71
CA VAL A 164 3.58 1.14 -0.95
C VAL A 164 4.08 2.27 -0.06
N SER A 165 5.07 2.00 0.78
CA SER A 165 5.93 3.06 1.32
C SER A 165 6.42 3.89 0.12
N LYS A 166 6.41 5.22 0.20
CA LYS A 166 6.91 6.12 -0.86
C LYS A 166 8.45 6.02 -1.03
N VAL A 167 8.95 4.81 -1.23
CA VAL A 167 10.36 4.46 -1.24
C VAL A 167 10.57 3.51 -2.40
N ASP A 168 11.04 4.11 -3.49
CA ASP A 168 11.03 3.55 -4.82
C ASP A 168 12.17 2.54 -5.01
N PHE A 169 11.82 1.30 -5.37
CA PHE A 169 12.71 0.40 -6.12
C PHE A 169 12.57 0.63 -7.63
N SER A 170 12.05 1.77 -8.09
CA SER A 170 11.94 2.11 -9.52
C SER A 170 13.26 2.00 -10.28
N ASP A 171 14.39 2.12 -9.57
CA ASP A 171 15.72 1.94 -10.13
C ASP A 171 16.18 0.47 -10.16
N SER A 172 15.42 -0.50 -9.65
CA SER A 172 15.78 -1.91 -9.78
C SER A 172 15.39 -2.48 -11.14
N SER A 173 16.35 -3.12 -11.78
CA SER A 173 16.14 -3.92 -12.98
C SER A 173 15.87 -5.39 -12.66
N ILE A 174 16.24 -5.84 -11.45
CA ILE A 174 16.10 -7.21 -10.96
C ILE A 174 14.78 -7.40 -10.21
N ILE A 175 14.53 -6.60 -9.18
CA ILE A 175 13.30 -6.68 -8.38
C ILE A 175 12.21 -5.86 -9.06
N LYS A 176 11.39 -6.56 -9.82
CA LYS A 176 10.16 -5.99 -10.38
C LYS A 176 8.95 -6.39 -9.56
N ASP A 177 8.97 -7.54 -8.91
CA ASP A 177 7.86 -8.03 -8.09
C ASP A 177 7.68 -7.19 -6.82
N ILE A 178 6.44 -6.73 -6.59
CA ILE A 178 6.11 -5.89 -5.43
C ILE A 178 6.10 -6.69 -4.13
N GLY A 179 5.80 -7.99 -4.21
CA GLY A 179 5.84 -8.86 -3.05
C GLY A 179 7.25 -8.99 -2.48
N ASN A 180 8.25 -9.15 -3.35
CA ASN A 180 9.65 -9.13 -2.96
C ASN A 180 10.05 -7.79 -2.31
N ILE A 181 9.55 -6.65 -2.81
CA ILE A 181 9.83 -5.34 -2.21
C ILE A 181 9.25 -5.27 -0.78
N ILE A 182 7.98 -5.65 -0.63
CA ILE A 182 7.30 -5.65 0.68
C ILE A 182 8.06 -6.53 1.67
N VAL A 183 8.41 -7.76 1.27
CA VAL A 183 9.13 -8.71 2.13
C VAL A 183 10.50 -8.17 2.54
N LEU A 184 11.24 -7.52 1.63
CA LEU A 184 12.53 -6.91 1.97
C LEU A 184 12.36 -5.79 3.01
N HIS A 185 11.36 -4.92 2.85
CA HIS A 185 11.04 -3.88 3.83
C HIS A 185 10.61 -4.48 5.17
N GLU A 186 9.78 -5.53 5.18
CA GLU A 186 9.37 -6.22 6.41
C GLU A 186 10.58 -6.80 7.16
N TRP A 187 11.46 -7.51 6.47
CA TRP A 187 12.67 -8.06 7.07
C TRP A 187 13.61 -6.98 7.62
N LEU A 188 13.71 -5.81 6.97
CA LEU A 188 14.51 -4.70 7.47
C LEU A 188 13.84 -3.98 8.63
N LYS A 189 12.50 -3.95 8.67
CA LYS A 189 11.71 -3.31 9.73
C LYS A 189 11.78 -4.10 11.03
N GLU A 190 11.72 -5.43 10.96
CA GLU A 190 12.02 -6.32 12.10
C GLU A 190 13.35 -5.95 12.76
N ASP A 191 14.36 -5.66 11.94
CA ASP A 191 15.71 -5.35 12.39
C ASP A 191 15.90 -3.86 12.71
N GLY A 192 14.86 -3.02 12.62
CA GLY A 192 14.92 -1.58 12.88
C GLY A 192 15.91 -0.83 11.98
N SER A 193 16.12 -1.34 10.76
CA SER A 193 17.03 -0.78 9.77
C SER A 193 16.37 -0.49 8.43
N ASP A 194 15.04 -0.48 8.42
CA ASP A 194 14.26 -0.11 7.25
C ASP A 194 14.45 1.38 6.92
N GLY A 195 14.37 1.72 5.64
CA GLY A 195 14.66 3.06 5.16
C GLY A 195 14.63 3.16 3.64
N GLU A 196 15.11 4.29 3.10
CA GLU A 196 15.04 4.51 1.66
C GLU A 196 16.10 3.77 0.86
N PHE A 197 15.71 3.13 -0.23
CA PHE A 197 16.63 2.35 -1.06
C PHE A 197 17.19 3.25 -2.15
N SER A 198 18.51 3.45 -2.13
CA SER A 198 19.23 4.25 -3.13
C SER A 198 20.24 3.38 -3.87
N LEU A 199 20.09 3.22 -5.19
CA LEU A 199 20.96 2.35 -5.99
C LEU A 199 22.41 2.90 -6.02
N LEU A 200 23.36 2.16 -5.44
CA LEU A 200 24.78 2.50 -5.43
C LEU A 200 25.50 1.92 -6.64
N TYR A 201 25.28 0.63 -6.89
CA TYR A 201 26.04 -0.17 -7.84
C TYR A 201 25.11 -1.10 -8.60
N ARG A 202 25.28 -1.15 -9.92
CA ARG A 202 24.65 -2.16 -10.79
C ARG A 202 25.73 -2.80 -11.66
N GLY A 203 25.84 -4.12 -11.64
CA GLY A 203 26.85 -4.85 -12.39
C GLY A 203 26.82 -4.55 -13.90
N SER A 204 25.63 -4.52 -14.50
CA SER A 204 25.45 -4.16 -15.90
C SER A 204 25.82 -2.70 -16.25
N ARG A 205 25.80 -1.78 -15.27
CA ARG A 205 26.14 -0.35 -15.44
C ARG A 205 27.60 -0.05 -15.11
N ASP A 206 28.08 -0.59 -14.00
CA ASP A 206 29.34 -0.21 -13.34
C ASP A 206 30.44 -1.28 -13.48
N GLY A 207 30.10 -2.46 -14.01
CA GLY A 207 31.02 -3.58 -14.26
C GLY A 207 31.20 -4.52 -13.06
N ASN A 208 31.48 -5.80 -13.31
CA ASN A 208 31.43 -6.87 -12.29
C ASN A 208 32.75 -7.12 -11.55
N SER A 209 33.62 -6.11 -11.41
CA SER A 209 34.90 -6.26 -10.72
C SER A 209 34.79 -5.90 -9.23
N GLY A 210 35.63 -6.50 -8.37
CA GLY A 210 35.71 -6.09 -6.96
C GLY A 210 36.04 -4.60 -6.82
N SER A 211 36.95 -4.10 -7.64
CA SER A 211 37.26 -2.66 -7.72
C SER A 211 36.06 -1.78 -8.10
N SER A 212 35.20 -2.24 -9.02
CA SER A 212 33.99 -1.50 -9.39
C SER A 212 33.03 -1.40 -8.21
N PHE A 213 32.80 -2.53 -7.52
CA PHE A 213 31.95 -2.57 -6.32
C PHE A 213 32.49 -1.66 -5.22
N HIS A 214 33.75 -1.82 -4.82
CA HIS A 214 34.35 -1.04 -3.73
C HIS A 214 34.38 0.47 -4.03
N SER A 215 34.57 0.87 -5.29
CA SER A 215 34.51 2.28 -5.70
C SER A 215 33.14 2.94 -5.50
N LYS A 216 32.08 2.14 -5.37
CA LYS A 216 30.68 2.59 -5.24
C LYS A 216 30.08 2.34 -3.86
N CYS A 217 30.48 1.27 -3.19
CA CYS A 217 29.78 0.75 -2.01
C CYS A 217 30.56 0.92 -0.69
N ASP A 218 31.86 1.23 -0.74
CA ASP A 218 32.64 1.42 0.48
C ASP A 218 32.15 2.64 1.27
N ASN A 219 32.08 2.48 2.60
CA ASN A 219 31.64 3.51 3.54
C ASN A 219 30.22 4.04 3.33
N MET A 220 29.37 3.35 2.57
CA MET A 220 28.00 3.77 2.28
C MET A 220 26.97 3.36 3.36
N GLY A 221 27.43 2.92 4.53
CA GLY A 221 26.55 2.52 5.63
C GLY A 221 25.85 1.17 5.39
N CYS A 222 24.58 1.08 5.77
CA CYS A 222 23.77 -0.12 5.57
C CYS A 222 23.48 -0.34 4.09
N THR A 223 23.66 -1.57 3.61
CA THR A 223 23.43 -1.91 2.20
C THR A 223 22.70 -3.22 2.04
N ILE A 224 21.90 -3.33 1.00
CA ILE A 224 21.29 -4.58 0.55
C ILE A 224 21.79 -4.92 -0.84
N THR A 225 22.28 -6.14 -0.99
CA THR A 225 22.79 -6.71 -2.25
C THR A 225 21.75 -7.66 -2.82
N ILE A 226 21.44 -7.52 -4.11
CA ILE A 226 20.47 -8.34 -4.83
C ILE A 226 21.14 -8.88 -6.10
N VAL A 227 21.09 -10.19 -6.30
CA VAL A 227 21.70 -10.88 -7.44
C VAL A 227 20.63 -11.66 -8.19
N GLU A 228 20.54 -11.45 -9.49
CA GLU A 228 19.81 -12.33 -10.42
C GLU A 228 20.83 -13.24 -11.12
N THR A 229 20.65 -14.55 -11.04
CA THR A 229 21.49 -15.51 -11.77
C THR A 229 20.91 -15.81 -13.16
N VAL A 230 21.73 -16.34 -14.06
CA VAL A 230 21.29 -16.75 -15.41
C VAL A 230 20.23 -17.86 -15.35
N CYS A 231 20.21 -18.68 -14.30
CA CYS A 231 19.19 -19.71 -14.10
C CYS A 231 17.90 -19.19 -13.42
N GLY A 232 17.76 -17.87 -13.25
CA GLY A 232 16.55 -17.23 -12.72
C GLY A 232 16.42 -17.27 -11.20
N LEU A 233 17.51 -17.54 -10.47
CA LEU A 233 17.53 -17.45 -9.01
C LEU A 233 17.78 -15.99 -8.60
N VAL A 234 16.90 -15.45 -7.75
CA VAL A 234 17.04 -14.12 -7.16
C VAL A 234 17.35 -14.27 -5.68
N LEU A 235 18.55 -13.83 -5.28
CA LEU A 235 19.09 -14.02 -3.94
C LEU A 235 19.94 -12.82 -3.52
N GLY A 236 20.35 -12.76 -2.27
CA GLY A 236 21.19 -11.67 -1.83
C GLY A 236 21.53 -11.67 -0.37
N GLY A 237 21.98 -10.51 0.11
CA GLY A 237 22.36 -10.32 1.49
C GLY A 237 22.26 -8.86 1.91
N TYR A 238 21.87 -8.65 3.16
CA TYR A 238 21.86 -7.37 3.83
C TYR A 238 23.06 -7.25 4.76
N SER A 239 23.75 -6.11 4.69
CA SER A 239 24.80 -5.72 5.63
C SER A 239 24.37 -4.50 6.42
N SER A 240 24.42 -4.62 7.75
CA SER A 240 24.22 -3.53 8.72
C SER A 240 25.49 -2.74 9.01
N THR A 241 26.57 -2.98 8.25
CA THR A 241 27.88 -2.37 8.45
C THR A 241 28.48 -2.00 7.09
N PRO A 242 29.13 -0.83 6.97
CA PRO A 242 29.73 -0.39 5.71
C PRO A 242 30.80 -1.36 5.21
N TRP A 243 30.90 -1.46 3.89
CA TRP A 243 32.00 -2.14 3.22
C TRP A 243 33.29 -1.33 3.32
N SER A 244 34.41 -2.03 3.22
CA SER A 244 35.74 -1.44 3.11
C SER A 244 36.60 -2.25 2.14
N SER A 245 37.64 -1.61 1.60
CA SER A 245 38.66 -2.25 0.77
C SER A 245 39.80 -2.86 1.60
N GLU A 246 39.63 -3.06 2.91
CA GLU A 246 40.61 -3.71 3.78
C GLU A 246 40.36 -5.22 3.81
N ILE A 247 41.42 -6.04 3.85
CA ILE A 247 41.27 -7.49 3.96
C ILE A 247 40.94 -7.85 5.42
N VAL A 248 39.65 -7.82 5.76
CA VAL A 248 39.18 -8.00 7.14
C VAL A 248 37.78 -8.61 7.18
N SER A 249 37.55 -9.48 8.18
CA SER A 249 36.19 -9.92 8.53
C SER A 249 35.60 -8.99 9.57
N THR A 250 34.37 -8.56 9.37
CA THR A 250 33.73 -7.54 10.20
C THR A 250 32.42 -8.05 10.79
N GLN A 251 32.14 -7.63 12.02
CA GLN A 251 30.84 -7.84 12.66
C GLN A 251 29.78 -7.01 11.95
N ALA A 252 28.63 -7.63 11.68
CA ALA A 252 27.45 -6.95 11.16
C ALA A 252 26.23 -7.58 11.86
N HIS A 253 25.90 -7.10 13.06
CA HIS A 253 25.02 -7.77 14.02
C HIS A 253 23.63 -8.14 13.49
N LYS A 254 23.16 -7.41 12.47
CA LYS A 254 21.85 -7.60 11.84
C LYS A 254 21.96 -8.09 10.40
N ALA A 255 23.12 -8.58 9.97
CA ALA A 255 23.27 -9.10 8.62
C ALA A 255 22.41 -10.35 8.43
N PHE A 256 21.90 -10.54 7.22
CA PHE A 256 21.19 -11.74 6.83
C PHE A 256 21.41 -12.02 5.35
N LEU A 257 21.31 -13.28 4.97
CA LEU A 257 21.18 -13.69 3.57
C LEU A 257 19.70 -13.89 3.24
N PHE A 258 19.35 -13.86 1.97
CA PHE A 258 17.99 -14.18 1.54
C PHE A 258 17.94 -14.84 0.16
N ALA A 259 16.82 -15.52 -0.08
CA ALA A 259 16.39 -15.97 -1.40
C ALA A 259 14.96 -15.49 -1.64
N LEU A 260 14.71 -14.82 -2.76
CA LEU A 260 13.41 -14.24 -3.09
C LEU A 260 12.60 -15.13 -4.03
N SER A 261 13.24 -15.64 -5.09
CA SER A 261 12.57 -16.48 -6.09
C SER A 261 13.57 -17.34 -6.87
N GLY A 262 13.09 -18.38 -7.56
CA GLY A 262 13.90 -19.25 -8.40
C GLY A 262 13.59 -20.73 -8.24
N SER A 263 14.26 -21.58 -9.02
CA SER A 263 14.05 -23.04 -8.95
C SER A 263 14.38 -23.59 -7.57
N GLY A 264 13.36 -24.14 -6.88
CA GLY A 264 13.48 -24.64 -5.51
C GLY A 264 13.15 -23.62 -4.42
N ILE A 265 12.73 -22.41 -4.78
CA ILE A 265 12.25 -21.38 -3.84
C ILE A 265 10.73 -21.27 -3.98
N SER A 266 9.99 -21.82 -3.02
CA SER A 266 8.51 -21.77 -3.00
C SER A 266 7.97 -20.45 -2.43
N SER A 267 8.74 -19.80 -1.57
CA SER A 267 8.44 -18.50 -0.96
C SER A 267 9.74 -17.79 -0.57
N PRO A 268 9.74 -16.45 -0.43
CA PRO A 268 10.89 -15.71 0.06
C PRO A 268 11.38 -16.22 1.42
N CYS A 269 12.69 -16.34 1.59
CA CYS A 269 13.30 -16.91 2.79
C CYS A 269 14.47 -16.04 3.29
N LYS A 270 14.43 -15.67 4.57
CA LYS A 270 15.48 -14.96 5.32
C LYS A 270 16.35 -15.96 6.08
N MET A 271 17.67 -15.86 5.91
CA MET A 271 18.68 -16.66 6.60
C MET A 271 19.46 -15.76 7.56
N LYS A 272 19.08 -15.81 8.85
CA LYS A 272 19.69 -14.99 9.92
C LYS A 272 21.11 -15.48 10.27
N LEU A 273 21.92 -14.62 10.86
CA LEU A 273 23.18 -15.01 11.48
C LEU A 273 22.94 -16.04 12.60
N LYS A 274 23.80 -17.06 12.71
CA LYS A 274 23.75 -18.00 13.84
C LYS A 274 24.16 -17.37 15.18
N SER A 275 25.01 -16.35 15.12
CA SER A 275 25.46 -15.59 16.28
C SER A 275 25.61 -14.13 15.90
N ALA A 276 24.83 -13.26 16.56
CA ALA A 276 24.85 -11.82 16.32
C ALA A 276 26.22 -11.19 16.58
N GLY A 277 27.07 -11.79 17.44
CA GLY A 277 28.43 -11.31 17.74
C GLY A 277 29.52 -11.81 16.80
N SER A 278 29.18 -12.54 15.72
CA SER A 278 30.17 -13.12 14.82
C SER A 278 30.98 -12.04 14.11
N SER A 279 32.30 -12.03 14.33
CA SER A 279 33.24 -11.19 13.55
C SER A 279 33.38 -11.63 12.09
N ALA A 280 32.69 -12.70 11.70
CA ALA A 280 32.75 -13.24 10.36
C ALA A 280 31.45 -13.04 9.57
N ALA A 281 30.59 -12.10 9.98
CA ALA A 281 29.32 -11.82 9.33
C ALA A 281 29.50 -11.33 7.89
N ILE A 282 30.41 -10.37 7.68
CA ILE A 282 30.81 -9.91 6.35
C ILE A 282 32.33 -10.01 6.20
N ALA A 283 32.81 -10.10 4.97
CA ALA A 283 34.22 -10.09 4.66
C ALA A 283 34.53 -9.01 3.61
N ASN A 284 35.51 -8.19 3.93
CA ASN A 284 36.01 -7.13 3.08
C ASN A 284 37.26 -7.63 2.35
N ASN A 285 37.31 -7.45 1.04
CA ASN A 285 38.49 -7.76 0.22
C ASN A 285 38.41 -7.00 -1.11
N PRO A 286 39.39 -6.14 -1.43
CA PRO A 286 39.35 -5.28 -2.62
C PRO A 286 39.27 -6.03 -3.95
N SER A 287 39.61 -7.32 -3.95
CA SER A 287 39.57 -8.19 -5.14
C SER A 287 38.21 -8.86 -5.36
N HIS A 288 37.29 -8.76 -4.41
CA HIS A 288 35.98 -9.40 -4.44
C HIS A 288 34.87 -8.36 -4.40
N GLY A 289 33.66 -8.77 -4.80
CA GLY A 289 32.47 -7.97 -4.56
C GLY A 289 31.90 -8.23 -3.16
N PRO A 290 30.59 -8.04 -2.97
CA PRO A 290 29.95 -8.29 -1.68
C PRO A 290 30.17 -9.74 -1.25
N SER A 291 30.63 -9.91 -0.01
CA SER A 291 30.99 -11.20 0.57
C SER A 291 30.42 -11.34 1.98
N PHE A 292 29.62 -12.38 2.18
CA PHE A 292 28.88 -12.65 3.40
C PHE A 292 29.27 -14.01 3.97
N GLY A 293 29.57 -14.01 5.27
CA GLY A 293 29.95 -15.20 6.00
C GLY A 293 31.37 -15.59 5.64
N PHE A 294 32.26 -15.66 6.61
CA PHE A 294 33.60 -16.21 6.42
C PHE A 294 33.87 -17.29 7.46
N TYR A 295 34.34 -18.45 7.04
CA TYR A 295 34.74 -19.49 7.98
C TYR A 295 36.09 -20.08 7.55
N GLY A 296 36.94 -20.37 8.54
CA GLY A 296 38.15 -21.16 8.35
C GLY A 296 39.34 -20.72 9.21
N LEU A 297 39.91 -21.68 9.96
CA LEU A 297 41.25 -21.61 10.56
C LEU A 297 42.27 -22.50 9.84
N SER A 298 41.95 -23.08 8.67
CA SER A 298 42.84 -23.94 7.87
C SER A 298 42.32 -24.16 6.43
N TYR A 299 42.69 -25.26 5.74
CA TYR A 299 42.49 -25.53 4.31
C TYR A 299 41.03 -25.52 3.78
N ASP A 300 40.03 -25.45 4.65
CA ASP A 300 38.60 -25.32 4.29
C ASP A 300 38.13 -23.88 4.55
N ARG A 301 38.67 -22.92 3.79
CA ARG A 301 38.23 -21.51 3.83
C ARG A 301 37.09 -21.32 2.84
N GLY A 302 35.97 -20.78 3.32
CA GLY A 302 34.82 -20.53 2.46
C GLY A 302 33.98 -19.35 2.91
N TYR A 303 33.06 -18.97 2.02
CA TYR A 303 32.07 -17.95 2.24
C TYR A 303 30.67 -18.54 2.10
N ASP A 304 29.71 -18.06 2.91
CA ASP A 304 28.31 -18.42 2.71
C ASP A 304 27.80 -17.86 1.37
N MET A 305 28.22 -16.64 1.02
CA MET A 305 28.01 -16.03 -0.29
C MET A 305 29.17 -15.12 -0.68
N ILE A 306 29.71 -15.25 -1.89
CA ILE A 306 30.78 -14.36 -2.40
C ILE A 306 30.65 -14.08 -3.90
N MET A 307 30.73 -12.80 -4.26
CA MET A 307 30.86 -12.37 -5.66
C MET A 307 32.34 -12.36 -6.08
N ASN A 308 32.67 -13.13 -7.13
CA ASN A 308 33.98 -13.12 -7.77
C ASN A 308 33.82 -12.96 -9.29
N GLY A 309 34.01 -11.73 -9.78
CA GLY A 309 33.77 -11.40 -11.18
C GLY A 309 32.29 -11.57 -11.55
N LYS A 310 32.02 -12.30 -12.64
CA LYS A 310 30.66 -12.62 -13.11
C LYS A 310 30.02 -13.82 -12.42
N LYS A 311 30.59 -14.31 -11.33
CA LYS A 311 30.12 -15.50 -10.63
C LYS A 311 29.76 -15.18 -9.18
N ILE A 312 28.66 -15.78 -8.72
CA ILE A 312 28.27 -15.81 -7.31
C ILE A 312 28.47 -17.25 -6.81
N ILE A 313 29.27 -17.40 -5.76
CA ILE A 313 29.53 -18.69 -5.11
C ILE A 313 28.71 -18.71 -3.82
N ILE A 314 27.94 -19.78 -3.62
CA ILE A 314 27.04 -19.95 -2.49
C ILE A 314 27.40 -21.25 -1.78
N ASN A 315 27.63 -21.20 -0.47
CA ASN A 315 27.86 -22.39 0.37
C ASN A 315 27.12 -22.16 1.70
N PRO A 316 25.80 -22.39 1.76
CA PRO A 316 25.01 -21.96 2.89
C PRO A 316 25.26 -22.83 4.13
N GLY A 317 25.11 -22.23 5.31
CA GLY A 317 25.07 -22.97 6.56
C GLY A 317 26.35 -22.93 7.37
N HIS A 318 27.26 -21.99 7.11
CA HIS A 318 28.44 -21.77 7.94
C HIS A 318 28.16 -20.70 9.01
N VAL A 319 28.19 -19.42 8.63
CA VAL A 319 27.95 -18.28 9.55
C VAL A 319 26.47 -17.93 9.65
N TYR A 320 25.72 -18.15 8.56
CA TYR A 320 24.27 -17.95 8.49
C TYR A 320 23.53 -19.28 8.69
N HIS A 321 22.30 -19.21 9.18
CA HIS A 321 21.41 -20.38 9.21
C HIS A 321 21.20 -20.91 7.78
N PRO A 322 21.18 -22.25 7.59
CA PRO A 322 20.94 -22.82 6.27
C PRO A 322 19.54 -22.44 5.77
N GLY A 323 19.43 -22.18 4.47
CA GLY A 323 18.16 -21.91 3.80
C GLY A 323 17.99 -22.79 2.56
N PRO A 324 17.02 -22.47 1.68
CA PRO A 324 16.71 -23.27 0.49
C PRO A 324 17.77 -23.16 -0.62
N LEU A 325 18.79 -22.32 -0.43
CA LEU A 325 19.89 -22.16 -1.39
C LEU A 325 20.72 -23.44 -1.48
N ARG A 326 21.07 -23.83 -2.72
CA ARG A 326 21.96 -24.98 -2.97
C ARG A 326 23.39 -24.49 -3.07
N ALA A 327 24.32 -25.25 -2.50
CA ALA A 327 25.73 -24.97 -2.64
C ALA A 327 26.15 -25.09 -4.11
N GLY A 328 26.91 -24.12 -4.62
CA GLY A 328 27.30 -24.09 -6.01
C GLY A 328 27.87 -22.77 -6.47
N THR A 329 28.31 -22.74 -7.73
CA THR A 329 28.75 -21.54 -8.44
C THR A 329 27.76 -21.22 -9.53
N TYR A 330 27.24 -20.00 -9.55
CA TYR A 330 26.23 -19.54 -10.49
C TYR A 330 26.75 -18.36 -11.29
N ASP A 331 26.40 -18.30 -12.57
CA ASP A 331 26.68 -17.12 -13.40
C ASP A 331 25.67 -16.02 -13.08
N ILE A 332 26.18 -14.81 -12.85
CA ILE A 332 25.39 -13.62 -12.55
C ILE A 332 24.83 -13.06 -13.86
N LYS A 333 23.50 -12.90 -13.91
CA LYS A 333 22.82 -12.17 -14.97
C LYS A 333 22.91 -10.66 -14.71
N ASP A 334 22.56 -10.22 -13.52
CA ASP A 334 22.87 -8.87 -13.02
C ASP A 334 22.96 -8.85 -11.49
N ILE A 335 23.55 -7.79 -10.94
CA ILE A 335 23.67 -7.55 -9.50
C ILE A 335 23.40 -6.08 -9.20
N GLU A 336 22.64 -5.80 -8.16
CA GLU A 336 22.33 -4.45 -7.69
C GLU A 336 22.63 -4.34 -6.19
N VAL A 337 23.22 -3.23 -5.78
CA VAL A 337 23.48 -2.91 -4.38
C VAL A 337 22.84 -1.56 -4.07
N PHE A 338 21.95 -1.55 -3.09
CA PHE A 338 21.25 -0.36 -2.63
C PHE A 338 21.76 0.04 -1.25
N GLN A 339 21.98 1.33 -1.05
CA GLN A 339 22.10 1.93 0.27
C GLN A 339 20.71 1.99 0.90
N ILE A 340 20.64 1.77 2.22
CA ILE A 340 19.42 1.99 2.99
C ILE A 340 19.60 3.24 3.85
N ALA A 341 18.87 4.32 3.50
CA ALA A 341 18.94 5.59 4.20
C ALA A 341 18.14 5.51 5.51
N GLY A 342 18.84 5.13 6.58
CA GLY A 342 18.35 5.04 7.97
C GLY A 342 19.43 5.22 9.04
N SER A 343 20.69 5.49 8.65
CA SER A 343 21.80 5.84 9.54
C SER A 343 22.80 6.73 8.75
N LEU A 344 23.10 7.94 9.28
CA LEU A 344 23.78 9.09 8.64
C LEU A 344 25.26 8.84 8.21
N PRO A 345 25.94 9.74 7.45
CA PRO A 345 25.48 10.94 6.71
C PRO A 345 25.73 10.87 5.17
N PRO A 346 25.12 11.77 4.36
CA PRO A 346 25.18 11.75 2.90
C PRO A 346 26.41 12.49 2.33
N ALA A 347 27.03 11.89 1.32
CA ALA A 347 27.90 12.59 0.39
C ALA A 347 27.09 13.08 -0.82
N ARG A 348 27.07 14.41 -0.96
CA ARG A 348 26.61 15.28 -2.05
C ARG A 348 26.45 14.63 -3.43
N ILE A 349 25.22 14.63 -3.96
CA ILE A 349 24.95 14.87 -5.39
C ILE A 349 23.75 15.82 -5.53
N ASN A 350 23.89 16.79 -6.42
CA ASN A 350 22.97 17.88 -6.69
C ASN A 350 21.78 17.42 -7.56
N THR A 351 20.56 17.62 -7.08
CA THR A 351 19.44 17.99 -7.95
C THR A 351 18.58 19.06 -7.27
N SER A 352 18.54 20.20 -7.93
CA SER A 352 17.83 21.40 -7.51
C SER A 352 16.37 21.31 -7.93
N LYS A 353 15.46 21.14 -6.95
CA LYS A 353 14.16 21.84 -6.86
C LYS A 353 13.28 21.41 -5.67
N GLU A 354 13.65 20.38 -4.90
CA GLU A 354 12.91 19.95 -3.69
C GLU A 354 13.48 20.50 -2.36
N LYS A 355 14.59 21.23 -2.43
CA LYS A 355 15.40 21.66 -1.28
C LYS A 355 14.81 22.72 -0.35
N GLN A 356 13.60 23.24 -0.58
CA GLN A 356 13.07 24.31 0.27
C GLN A 356 12.17 23.83 1.42
N ALA A 357 11.78 22.55 1.46
CA ALA A 357 10.93 22.02 2.54
C ALA A 357 11.63 21.02 3.48
N GLN A 358 12.68 20.33 3.03
CA GLN A 358 13.37 19.26 3.80
C GLN A 358 14.61 19.72 4.59
N ASP A 359 15.05 20.96 4.43
CA ASP A 359 16.31 21.48 5.02
C ASP A 359 16.20 21.89 6.50
N ARG A 360 15.41 21.15 7.30
CA ARG A 360 15.30 21.39 8.76
C ARG A 360 15.60 20.17 9.65
N THR A 361 15.90 19.00 9.08
CA THR A 361 16.42 17.86 9.85
C THR A 361 17.94 18.02 10.01
N LEU A 362 18.36 18.61 11.13
CA LEU A 362 19.75 18.66 11.57
C LEU A 362 20.37 17.25 11.51
N GLN A 363 21.40 17.06 10.70
CA GLN A 363 22.30 15.92 10.86
C GLN A 363 23.04 16.11 12.18
N VAL A 364 22.70 15.30 13.18
CA VAL A 364 23.33 15.37 14.50
C VAL A 364 24.59 14.52 14.46
N GLU A 365 25.76 15.13 14.61
CA GLU A 365 27.01 14.37 14.73
C GLU A 365 26.97 13.45 15.96
N PRO A 366 27.54 12.23 15.87
CA PRO A 366 27.56 11.29 16.99
C PRO A 366 28.26 11.90 18.20
N VAL A 367 27.63 11.78 19.37
CA VAL A 367 28.21 12.23 20.63
C VAL A 367 29.30 11.24 21.04
N THR A 368 30.53 11.72 21.19
CA THR A 368 31.71 10.91 21.58
C THR A 368 32.45 11.44 22.82
N ARG A 369 31.93 12.51 23.43
CA ARG A 369 32.62 13.27 24.49
C ARG A 369 32.39 12.78 25.92
N PHE A 370 31.53 11.78 26.12
CA PHE A 370 31.26 11.15 27.42
C PHE A 370 31.87 9.74 27.51
N SER A 371 31.56 9.01 28.59
CA SER A 371 31.88 7.58 28.64
C SER A 371 31.13 6.83 27.54
N ASP A 372 31.66 5.68 27.12
CA ASP A 372 31.10 4.89 26.02
C ASP A 372 29.63 4.53 26.23
N ASP A 373 29.24 4.16 27.45
CA ASP A 373 27.85 3.81 27.77
C ASP A 373 26.91 5.02 27.66
N ILE A 374 27.35 6.20 28.11
CA ILE A 374 26.58 7.44 28.01
C ILE A 374 26.46 7.86 26.54
N ASN A 375 27.55 7.82 25.78
CA ASN A 375 27.55 8.13 24.35
C ASN A 375 26.59 7.19 23.59
N LYS A 376 26.64 5.88 23.85
CA LYS A 376 25.74 4.90 23.23
C LYS A 376 24.27 5.20 23.53
N ALA A 377 23.93 5.47 24.79
CA ALA A 377 22.56 5.76 25.18
C ALA A 377 22.03 7.07 24.54
N ILE A 378 22.84 8.13 24.53
CA ILE A 378 22.48 9.41 23.91
C ILE A 378 22.30 9.26 22.40
N ASN A 379 23.21 8.57 21.72
CA ASN A 379 23.13 8.36 20.28
C ASN A 379 21.94 7.46 19.90
N ALA A 380 21.62 6.44 20.70
CA ALA A 380 20.44 5.61 20.51
C ALA A 380 19.14 6.43 20.65
N ASN A 381 19.06 7.31 21.65
CA ASN A 381 17.91 8.22 21.83
C ASN A 381 17.78 9.19 20.64
N HIS A 382 18.90 9.78 20.17
CA HIS A 382 18.90 10.61 18.97
C HIS A 382 18.37 9.88 17.72
N ALA A 383 18.81 8.63 17.50
CA ALA A 383 18.36 7.83 16.37
C ALA A 383 16.85 7.54 16.46
N CYS A 384 16.37 7.14 17.64
CA CYS A 384 14.95 6.90 17.89
C CYS A 384 14.11 8.16 17.63
N LEU A 385 14.50 9.30 18.19
CA LEU A 385 13.81 10.57 17.97
C LEU A 385 13.81 10.99 16.50
N GLN A 386 14.92 10.79 15.79
CA GLN A 386 15.00 11.10 14.36
C GLN A 386 14.05 10.22 13.54
N GLN A 387 13.96 8.93 13.85
CA GLN A 387 13.01 8.03 13.22
C GLN A 387 11.57 8.46 13.50
N SER A 388 11.21 8.73 14.76
CA SER A 388 9.85 9.16 15.10
C SER A 388 9.50 10.54 14.52
N GLU A 389 10.47 11.45 14.39
CA GLU A 389 10.28 12.74 13.70
C GLU A 389 10.01 12.53 12.19
N ALA A 390 10.66 11.55 11.55
CA ALA A 390 10.42 11.21 10.15
C ALA A 390 9.04 10.54 9.94
N GLU A 391 8.68 9.60 10.83
CA GLU A 391 7.34 8.99 10.86
C GLU A 391 6.26 10.06 11.05
N MET A 392 6.48 11.03 11.95
CA MET A 392 5.56 12.15 12.14
C MET A 392 5.39 12.99 10.87
N LEU A 393 6.49 13.33 10.20
CA LEU A 393 6.43 14.06 8.93
C LEU A 393 5.65 13.29 7.87
N HIS A 394 5.84 11.97 7.80
CA HIS A 394 5.08 11.11 6.90
C HIS A 394 3.58 11.12 7.22
N LEU A 395 3.21 10.97 8.50
CA LEU A 395 1.82 10.99 8.95
C LEU A 395 1.14 12.34 8.68
N GLU A 396 1.82 13.45 8.93
CA GLU A 396 1.33 14.79 8.62
C GLU A 396 1.16 15.01 7.10
N ALA A 397 2.13 14.57 6.30
CA ALA A 397 2.05 14.65 4.84
C ALA A 397 0.90 13.79 4.28
N SER A 398 0.72 12.59 4.83
CA SER A 398 -0.39 11.70 4.49
C SER A 398 -1.73 12.35 4.84
N PHE A 399 -1.87 12.90 6.05
CA PHE A 399 -3.09 13.61 6.47
C PHE A 399 -3.45 14.78 5.55
N ASN A 400 -2.45 15.52 5.07
CA ASN A 400 -2.68 16.61 4.12
C ASN A 400 -3.14 16.11 2.73
N ASP A 401 -2.74 14.90 2.31
CA ASP A 401 -3.18 14.27 1.06
C ASP A 401 -4.60 13.69 1.17
N GLU A 402 -5.03 13.27 2.38
CA GLU A 402 -6.30 12.57 2.61
C GLU A 402 -7.50 13.27 1.96
N GLN A 403 -7.69 14.56 2.23
CA GLN A 403 -8.86 15.28 1.72
C GLN A 403 -8.90 15.28 0.20
N THR A 404 -7.76 15.58 -0.44
CA THR A 404 -7.66 15.61 -1.91
C THR A 404 -7.93 14.23 -2.49
N PHE A 405 -7.42 13.18 -1.85
CA PHE A 405 -7.64 11.81 -2.26
C PHE A 405 -9.13 11.41 -2.13
N ILE A 406 -9.75 11.67 -0.97
CA ILE A 406 -11.16 11.34 -0.73
C ILE A 406 -12.07 12.07 -1.72
N GLU A 407 -11.85 13.37 -1.95
CA GLU A 407 -12.63 14.16 -2.91
C GLU A 407 -12.53 13.60 -4.33
N LYS A 408 -11.33 13.23 -4.79
CA LYS A 408 -11.11 12.73 -6.16
C LYS A 408 -11.56 11.29 -6.38
N PHE A 409 -11.33 10.41 -5.40
CA PHE A 409 -11.48 8.96 -5.57
C PHE A 409 -12.74 8.41 -4.91
N ALA A 410 -12.93 8.71 -3.63
CA ALA A 410 -13.86 7.99 -2.78
C ALA A 410 -15.18 8.74 -2.56
N SER A 411 -15.27 10.02 -2.90
CA SER A 411 -16.49 10.81 -2.78
C SER A 411 -17.34 10.73 -4.07
N GLY A 412 -18.66 10.69 -3.90
CA GLY A 412 -19.57 10.60 -5.03
C GLY A 412 -21.02 10.43 -4.61
N ASP A 413 -21.92 10.87 -5.48
CA ASP A 413 -23.35 10.60 -5.35
C ASP A 413 -23.64 9.13 -5.70
N VAL A 414 -24.50 8.48 -4.90
CA VAL A 414 -25.05 7.14 -5.16
C VAL A 414 -25.63 7.06 -6.58
N MET A 415 -26.20 8.15 -7.10
CA MET A 415 -26.74 8.23 -8.47
C MET A 415 -25.68 8.08 -9.57
N ASN A 416 -24.39 8.24 -9.24
CA ASN A 416 -23.30 8.02 -10.16
C ASN A 416 -22.78 6.57 -10.15
N VAL A 417 -23.25 5.73 -9.22
CA VAL A 417 -22.91 4.31 -9.15
C VAL A 417 -23.83 3.54 -10.11
N VAL A 418 -23.23 2.84 -11.06
CA VAL A 418 -23.90 2.09 -12.12
C VAL A 418 -23.69 0.60 -11.88
N VAL A 419 -24.79 -0.15 -11.86
CA VAL A 419 -24.78 -1.62 -11.81
C VAL A 419 -25.00 -2.15 -13.22
N LEU A 420 -24.07 -2.98 -13.69
CA LEU A 420 -24.07 -3.62 -15.00
C LEU A 420 -24.22 -5.13 -14.82
N ASN A 421 -25.13 -5.74 -15.58
CA ASN A 421 -25.27 -7.19 -15.69
C ASN A 421 -24.64 -7.57 -17.01
N VAL A 422 -23.41 -8.04 -16.96
CA VAL A 422 -22.68 -8.50 -18.14
C VAL A 422 -22.92 -10.00 -18.26
N SER A 423 -23.91 -10.40 -19.06
CA SER A 423 -24.27 -11.82 -19.30
C SER A 423 -24.28 -12.70 -18.04
N GLY A 424 -24.89 -12.23 -16.95
CA GLY A 424 -25.01 -12.92 -15.67
C GLY A 424 -23.95 -12.54 -14.63
N THR A 425 -22.90 -11.80 -15.01
CA THR A 425 -21.87 -11.29 -14.10
C THR A 425 -22.17 -9.85 -13.72
N ILE A 426 -22.33 -9.59 -12.42
CA ILE A 426 -22.54 -8.24 -11.90
C ILE A 426 -21.21 -7.50 -11.83
N MET A 427 -21.17 -6.31 -12.42
CA MET A 427 -20.07 -5.36 -12.32
C MET A 427 -20.62 -4.01 -11.89
N VAL A 428 -19.94 -3.33 -10.97
CA VAL A 428 -20.37 -2.02 -10.48
C VAL A 428 -19.28 -1.00 -10.71
N THR A 429 -19.62 0.15 -11.27
CA THR A 429 -18.65 1.21 -11.61
C THR A 429 -19.28 2.59 -11.49
N THR A 430 -18.51 3.65 -11.70
CA THR A 430 -19.06 5.01 -11.80
C THR A 430 -19.39 5.39 -13.24
N ARG A 431 -20.38 6.28 -13.42
CA ARG A 431 -20.66 6.92 -14.71
C ARG A 431 -19.42 7.61 -15.29
N SER A 432 -18.63 8.27 -14.43
CA SER A 432 -17.39 8.92 -14.83
C SER A 432 -16.37 7.95 -15.45
N THR A 433 -16.32 6.70 -14.98
CA THR A 433 -15.47 5.65 -15.55
C THR A 433 -15.96 5.21 -16.93
N LEU A 434 -17.27 5.05 -17.12
CA LEU A 434 -17.84 4.67 -18.42
C LEU A 434 -17.70 5.78 -19.48
N CYS A 435 -17.62 7.04 -19.05
CA CYS A 435 -17.48 8.21 -19.93
C CYS A 435 -16.02 8.65 -20.19
N VAL A 436 -15.01 7.88 -19.75
CA VAL A 436 -13.58 8.24 -19.92
C VAL A 436 -13.21 8.48 -21.39
N ALA A 437 -13.75 7.68 -22.31
CA ALA A 437 -13.61 7.92 -23.74
C ALA A 437 -14.89 8.56 -24.28
N GLY A 438 -14.88 9.90 -24.40
CA GLY A 438 -16.10 10.69 -24.67
C GLY A 438 -16.81 10.39 -26.01
N ASP A 439 -16.12 9.79 -26.97
CA ASP A 439 -16.67 9.38 -28.27
C ASP A 439 -17.17 7.92 -28.30
N SER A 440 -16.99 7.16 -27.21
CA SER A 440 -17.43 5.77 -27.10
C SER A 440 -18.95 5.64 -27.01
N VAL A 441 -19.48 4.47 -27.40
CA VAL A 441 -20.89 4.11 -27.22
C VAL A 441 -21.25 4.10 -25.73
N LEU A 442 -20.32 3.71 -24.85
CA LEU A 442 -20.50 3.78 -23.41
C LEU A 442 -20.70 5.22 -22.94
N ALA A 443 -19.85 6.15 -23.38
CA ALA A 443 -20.02 7.56 -23.04
C ALA A 443 -21.35 8.10 -23.56
N GLN A 444 -21.76 7.77 -24.79
CA GLN A 444 -23.05 8.20 -25.34
C GLN A 444 -24.25 7.63 -24.58
N GLN A 445 -24.15 6.38 -24.11
CA GLN A 445 -25.19 5.73 -23.32
C GLN A 445 -25.31 6.34 -21.93
N PHE A 446 -24.20 6.68 -21.29
CA PHE A 446 -24.17 7.11 -19.89
C PHE A 446 -23.98 8.64 -19.68
N ASP A 447 -24.03 9.44 -20.74
CA ASP A 447 -23.94 10.91 -20.68
C ASP A 447 -25.18 11.57 -20.04
N ASN A 448 -24.96 12.66 -19.29
CA ASN A 448 -25.96 13.43 -18.55
C ASN A 448 -27.08 14.01 -19.42
N SER A 449 -26.81 14.26 -20.71
CA SER A 449 -27.79 14.85 -21.62
C SER A 449 -28.81 13.86 -22.19
N LYS A 450 -28.53 12.54 -22.12
CA LYS A 450 -29.31 11.49 -22.79
C LYS A 450 -29.79 10.36 -21.87
N TRP A 451 -29.13 10.14 -20.74
CA TRP A 451 -29.51 9.08 -19.78
C TRP A 451 -30.91 9.28 -19.18
N THR A 452 -31.43 10.51 -19.15
CA THR A 452 -32.80 10.79 -18.72
C THR A 452 -33.90 10.24 -19.64
N GLU A 453 -33.58 9.73 -20.84
CA GLU A 453 -34.60 9.35 -21.83
C GLU A 453 -34.63 7.88 -22.26
N GLN A 454 -33.63 7.05 -21.94
CA GLN A 454 -33.63 5.63 -22.32
C GLN A 454 -33.92 4.69 -21.14
N GLY A 455 -35.21 4.58 -20.83
CA GLY A 455 -35.75 3.47 -20.03
C GLY A 455 -36.84 3.85 -19.04
N CYS A 456 -37.97 4.41 -19.49
CA CYS A 456 -39.14 4.58 -18.63
C CYS A 456 -40.44 4.23 -19.37
N SER A 457 -40.75 2.94 -19.48
CA SER A 457 -42.15 2.50 -19.56
C SER A 457 -42.66 1.89 -18.24
N ALA A 458 -41.84 1.89 -17.19
CA ALA A 458 -42.26 1.62 -15.81
C ALA A 458 -41.70 2.75 -14.95
N THR A 459 -42.58 3.64 -14.48
CA THR A 459 -42.23 4.74 -13.56
C THR A 459 -41.52 4.15 -12.33
N ARG A 460 -40.35 4.72 -11.98
CA ARG A 460 -39.60 4.33 -10.78
C ARG A 460 -40.54 4.40 -9.57
N VAL A 461 -40.56 3.37 -8.72
CA VAL A 461 -41.45 3.31 -7.54
C VAL A 461 -41.35 4.59 -6.70
N LYS A 462 -40.15 5.18 -6.58
CA LYS A 462 -39.91 6.45 -5.86
C LYS A 462 -40.68 7.66 -6.42
N GLU A 463 -41.15 7.59 -7.66
CA GLU A 463 -41.87 8.64 -8.38
C GLU A 463 -43.38 8.34 -8.47
N TRP A 464 -43.86 7.26 -7.84
CA TRP A 464 -45.28 6.93 -7.86
C TRP A 464 -46.11 7.96 -7.09
N THR A 465 -47.20 8.40 -7.72
CA THR A 465 -48.25 9.16 -7.06
C THR A 465 -49.05 8.26 -6.10
N PRO A 466 -49.79 8.83 -5.13
CA PRO A 466 -50.68 8.06 -4.26
C PRO A 466 -51.66 7.16 -5.03
N ASP A 467 -52.19 7.63 -6.16
CA ASP A 467 -53.08 6.83 -7.02
C ASP A 467 -52.36 5.61 -7.62
N GLN A 468 -51.09 5.75 -7.99
CA GLN A 468 -50.27 4.64 -8.51
C GLN A 468 -49.93 3.64 -7.41
N VAL A 469 -49.64 4.10 -6.18
CA VAL A 469 -49.48 3.25 -5.00
C VAL A 469 -50.77 2.47 -4.70
N SER A 470 -51.92 3.13 -4.76
CA SER A 470 -53.23 2.50 -4.57
C SER A 470 -53.51 1.43 -5.63
N THR A 471 -53.24 1.76 -6.91
CA THR A 471 -53.40 0.85 -8.04
C THR A 471 -52.50 -0.38 -7.91
N TRP A 472 -51.24 -0.20 -7.51
CA TRP A 472 -50.34 -1.32 -7.23
C TRP A 472 -50.88 -2.20 -6.11
N THR A 473 -51.31 -1.61 -4.99
CA THR A 473 -51.82 -2.38 -3.84
C THR A 473 -52.99 -3.27 -4.23
N LYS A 474 -53.87 -2.81 -5.14
CA LYS A 474 -55.00 -3.60 -5.66
C LYS A 474 -54.58 -4.76 -6.58
N SER A 475 -53.40 -4.66 -7.19
CA SER A 475 -52.85 -5.71 -8.06
C SER A 475 -52.15 -6.83 -7.29
N VAL A 476 -51.87 -6.63 -6.00
CA VAL A 476 -51.21 -7.63 -5.15
C VAL A 476 -52.21 -8.69 -4.68
N GLU A 477 -51.97 -9.93 -5.07
CA GLU A 477 -52.82 -11.06 -4.71
C GLU A 477 -52.86 -11.28 -3.19
N GLY A 478 -54.07 -11.31 -2.61
CA GLY A 478 -54.29 -11.56 -1.18
C GLY A 478 -54.28 -10.32 -0.27
N LEU A 479 -54.05 -9.11 -0.80
CA LEU A 479 -54.27 -7.87 -0.04
C LEU A 479 -55.74 -7.42 -0.11
N PRO A 480 -56.37 -7.03 1.02
CA PRO A 480 -57.70 -6.43 1.01
C PRO A 480 -57.70 -5.08 0.27
N GLU A 481 -58.78 -4.79 -0.47
CA GLU A 481 -58.88 -3.55 -1.28
C GLU A 481 -58.83 -2.28 -0.41
N GLU A 482 -59.27 -2.38 0.85
CA GLU A 482 -59.26 -1.29 1.82
C GLU A 482 -57.84 -0.78 2.11
N VAL A 483 -56.81 -1.61 1.95
CA VAL A 483 -55.41 -1.20 2.15
C VAL A 483 -55.00 -0.15 1.12
N GLY A 484 -55.36 -0.34 -0.15
CA GLY A 484 -55.06 0.62 -1.21
C GLY A 484 -55.79 1.94 -1.03
N ILE A 485 -56.99 1.92 -0.42
CA ILE A 485 -57.75 3.13 -0.07
C ILE A 485 -57.07 3.87 1.08
N ILE A 486 -56.70 3.17 2.15
CA ILE A 486 -56.01 3.75 3.32
C ILE A 486 -54.70 4.43 2.90
N LEU A 487 -53.89 3.77 2.07
CA LEU A 487 -52.63 4.36 1.59
C LEU A 487 -52.88 5.62 0.74
N ASN A 488 -53.95 5.65 -0.06
CA ASN A 488 -54.30 6.80 -0.88
C ASN A 488 -54.86 7.97 -0.06
N GLU A 489 -55.73 7.70 0.91
CA GLU A 489 -56.31 8.71 1.82
C GLU A 489 -55.25 9.37 2.71
N ASN A 490 -54.16 8.66 3.01
CA ASN A 490 -53.01 9.20 3.71
C ASN A 490 -51.95 9.82 2.77
N GLU A 491 -52.27 9.97 1.48
CA GLU A 491 -51.41 10.57 0.46
C GLU A 491 -50.01 9.94 0.36
N ILE A 492 -49.89 8.63 0.64
CA ILE A 492 -48.60 7.94 0.63
C ILE A 492 -48.04 7.90 -0.79
N THR A 493 -46.91 8.58 -0.99
CA THR A 493 -46.14 8.54 -2.22
C THR A 493 -45.31 7.26 -2.30
N GLY A 494 -44.82 6.91 -3.49
CA GLY A 494 -44.00 5.71 -3.61
C GLY A 494 -42.64 5.78 -2.90
N ARG A 495 -42.11 6.97 -2.61
CA ARG A 495 -40.94 7.14 -1.73
C ARG A 495 -41.27 6.79 -0.28
N GLU A 496 -42.43 7.21 0.20
CA GLU A 496 -42.90 6.93 1.56
C GLU A 496 -43.33 5.48 1.73
N LEU A 497 -43.94 4.88 0.69
CA LEU A 497 -44.28 3.46 0.63
C LEU A 497 -43.07 2.58 0.93
N LEU A 498 -41.93 2.87 0.31
CA LEU A 498 -40.66 2.14 0.52
C LEU A 498 -40.06 2.36 1.91
N ALA A 499 -40.49 3.38 2.64
CA ALA A 499 -40.03 3.69 4.00
C ALA A 499 -41.02 3.24 5.09
N LEU A 500 -42.16 2.63 4.73
CA LEU A 500 -43.18 2.23 5.70
C LEU A 500 -42.66 1.13 6.62
N SER A 501 -42.71 1.41 7.93
CA SER A 501 -42.40 0.44 8.98
C SER A 501 -43.64 -0.29 9.45
N LEU A 502 -43.43 -1.38 10.20
CA LEU A 502 -44.49 -2.11 10.88
C LEU A 502 -45.36 -1.19 11.74
N ASP A 503 -44.73 -0.24 12.45
CA ASP A 503 -45.43 0.67 13.35
C ASP A 503 -46.20 1.75 12.59
N ALA A 504 -45.65 2.24 11.47
CA ALA A 504 -46.36 3.17 10.58
C ALA A 504 -47.65 2.55 10.05
N LEU A 505 -47.59 1.32 9.53
CA LEU A 505 -48.77 0.60 9.01
C LEU A 505 -49.86 0.39 10.07
N LYS A 506 -49.46 0.10 11.32
CA LYS A 506 -50.41 -0.04 12.44
C LYS A 506 -51.05 1.29 12.82
N MET A 507 -50.28 2.38 12.82
CA MET A 507 -50.78 3.73 13.11
C MET A 507 -51.78 4.20 12.04
N MET A 508 -51.60 3.78 10.79
CA MET A 508 -52.53 4.04 9.68
C MET A 508 -53.82 3.19 9.73
N GLY A 509 -53.97 2.31 10.74
CA GLY A 509 -55.18 1.50 10.92
C GLY A 509 -55.14 0.11 10.28
N ILE A 510 -54.03 -0.29 9.65
CA ILE A 510 -53.86 -1.64 9.09
C ILE A 510 -53.42 -2.58 10.23
N LYS A 511 -54.41 -3.18 10.92
CA LYS A 511 -54.18 -3.95 12.15
C LYS A 511 -54.06 -5.46 11.95
N ARG A 512 -54.54 -6.00 10.83
CA ARG A 512 -54.54 -7.45 10.57
C ARG A 512 -53.11 -7.93 10.31
N VAL A 513 -52.60 -8.77 11.21
CA VAL A 513 -51.19 -9.26 11.18
C VAL A 513 -50.81 -9.87 9.83
N GLY A 514 -51.66 -10.69 9.24
CA GLY A 514 -51.38 -11.32 7.92
C GLY A 514 -51.30 -10.30 6.77
N THR A 515 -52.13 -9.27 6.79
CA THR A 515 -52.12 -8.19 5.78
C THR A 515 -50.87 -7.33 5.92
N VAL A 516 -50.47 -6.99 7.14
CA VAL A 516 -49.25 -6.23 7.40
C VAL A 516 -48.00 -7.00 6.97
N ALA A 517 -47.93 -8.29 7.29
CA ALA A 517 -46.80 -9.13 6.90
C ALA A 517 -46.69 -9.30 5.38
N LEU A 518 -47.82 -9.50 4.68
CA LEU A 518 -47.85 -9.59 3.22
C LEU A 518 -47.48 -8.25 2.57
N LEU A 519 -48.04 -7.14 3.05
CA LEU A 519 -47.72 -5.81 2.53
C LEU A 519 -46.24 -5.46 2.69
N LEU A 520 -45.64 -5.72 3.86
CA LEU A 520 -44.20 -5.50 4.09
C LEU A 520 -43.33 -6.40 3.18
N LYS A 521 -43.74 -7.65 2.95
CA LYS A 521 -43.05 -8.56 2.03
C LYS A 521 -43.07 -8.02 0.59
N GLU A 522 -44.22 -7.55 0.13
CA GLU A 522 -44.40 -7.02 -1.23
C GLU A 522 -43.74 -5.64 -1.42
N ILE A 523 -43.72 -4.79 -0.39
CA ILE A 523 -42.92 -3.56 -0.37
C ILE A 523 -41.42 -3.91 -0.47
N GLY A 524 -40.96 -4.95 0.24
CA GLY A 524 -39.59 -5.45 0.11
C GLY A 524 -39.28 -5.98 -1.29
N ALA A 525 -40.23 -6.65 -1.93
CA ALA A 525 -40.10 -7.10 -3.33
C ALA A 525 -40.05 -5.92 -4.31
N LEU A 526 -40.87 -4.88 -4.11
CA LEU A 526 -40.81 -3.63 -4.87
C LEU A 526 -39.49 -2.89 -4.68
N GLU A 527 -38.97 -2.85 -3.46
CA GLU A 527 -37.68 -2.22 -3.17
C GLU A 527 -36.57 -2.92 -3.95
N ASN A 528 -36.58 -4.25 -3.96
CA ASN A 528 -35.65 -5.06 -4.75
C ASN A 528 -35.82 -4.88 -6.26
N ALA A 529 -37.06 -4.88 -6.77
CA ALA A 529 -37.35 -4.64 -8.18
C ALA A 529 -36.99 -3.21 -8.64
N SER A 530 -37.09 -2.22 -7.74
CA SER A 530 -36.65 -0.84 -8.01
C SER A 530 -35.13 -0.68 -7.98
N ARG A 531 -34.41 -1.59 -7.32
CA ARG A 531 -32.95 -1.73 -7.36
C ARG A 531 -32.48 -2.48 -8.62
N ASP A 532 -33.36 -3.25 -9.27
CA ASP A 532 -33.08 -4.11 -10.45
C ASP A 532 -33.04 -3.38 -11.81
N PHE A 533 -32.85 -2.06 -11.85
CA PHE A 533 -32.45 -1.38 -13.11
C PHE A 533 -30.98 -1.68 -13.43
N VAL A 534 -30.69 -2.96 -13.64
CA VAL A 534 -29.35 -3.41 -14.02
C VAL A 534 -29.23 -3.29 -15.53
N THR A 535 -28.30 -2.47 -16.01
CA THR A 535 -28.09 -2.35 -17.45
C THR A 535 -27.53 -3.68 -17.96
N LEU A 536 -28.30 -4.36 -18.81
CA LEU A 536 -27.88 -5.62 -19.42
C LEU A 536 -26.84 -5.35 -20.51
N ILE A 537 -25.71 -6.04 -20.42
CA ILE A 537 -24.65 -6.06 -21.41
C ILE A 537 -24.53 -7.49 -21.93
N GLU A 538 -24.92 -7.69 -23.20
CA GLU A 538 -24.95 -9.01 -23.84
C GLU A 538 -23.62 -9.37 -24.50
N HIS A 539 -22.53 -9.26 -23.74
CA HIS A 539 -21.18 -9.58 -24.19
C HIS A 539 -20.37 -10.36 -23.15
N SER A 540 -19.22 -10.87 -23.56
CA SER A 540 -18.34 -11.65 -22.68
C SER A 540 -17.97 -10.86 -21.41
N PRO A 541 -18.28 -11.40 -20.21
CA PRO A 541 -17.91 -10.78 -18.94
C PRO A 541 -16.41 -10.55 -18.83
N TYR A 542 -15.62 -11.54 -19.22
CA TYR A 542 -14.17 -11.44 -19.26
C TYR A 542 -13.68 -10.25 -20.13
N CYS A 543 -14.18 -10.14 -21.37
CA CYS A 543 -13.73 -9.07 -22.28
C CYS A 543 -14.15 -7.69 -21.77
N PHE A 544 -15.40 -7.57 -21.30
CA PHE A 544 -15.91 -6.31 -20.77
C PHE A 544 -15.21 -5.94 -19.46
N GLY A 545 -14.88 -6.91 -18.60
CA GLY A 545 -14.09 -6.72 -17.39
C GLY A 545 -12.70 -6.13 -17.69
N LYS A 546 -12.00 -6.63 -18.73
CA LYS A 546 -10.72 -6.06 -19.16
C LYS A 546 -10.84 -4.61 -19.68
N ILE A 547 -11.91 -4.30 -20.41
CA ILE A 547 -12.23 -2.92 -20.81
C ILE A 547 -12.45 -2.05 -19.57
N LEU A 548 -13.33 -2.49 -18.67
CA LEU A 548 -13.73 -1.73 -17.50
C LEU A 548 -12.54 -1.48 -16.55
N GLY A 549 -11.73 -2.50 -16.29
CA GLY A 549 -10.50 -2.37 -15.52
C GLY A 549 -9.57 -1.30 -16.09
N TYR A 550 -9.38 -1.29 -17.42
CA TYR A 550 -8.56 -0.27 -18.07
C TYR A 550 -9.15 1.14 -17.99
N LEU A 551 -10.47 1.29 -18.15
CA LEU A 551 -11.14 2.58 -18.00
C LEU A 551 -10.98 3.12 -16.56
N ARG A 552 -11.10 2.25 -15.54
CA ARG A 552 -10.84 2.62 -14.13
C ARG A 552 -9.43 3.18 -13.98
N LEU A 553 -8.42 2.47 -14.46
CA LEU A 553 -7.03 2.89 -14.38
C LEU A 553 -6.76 4.20 -15.13
N LYS A 554 -7.33 4.36 -16.34
CA LYS A 554 -7.20 5.61 -17.11
C LYS A 554 -7.83 6.80 -16.41
N ARG A 555 -8.98 6.61 -15.75
CA ARG A 555 -9.61 7.65 -14.92
C ARG A 555 -8.74 8.02 -13.72
N LEU A 556 -8.21 7.04 -13.00
CA LEU A 556 -7.35 7.31 -11.85
C LEU A 556 -6.09 8.08 -12.25
N HIS A 557 -5.48 7.73 -13.38
CA HIS A 557 -4.36 8.46 -13.94
C HIS A 557 -4.74 9.90 -14.34
N SER A 558 -5.89 10.12 -14.99
CA SER A 558 -6.32 11.48 -15.37
C SER A 558 -6.63 12.38 -14.17
N LEU A 559 -6.99 11.79 -13.03
CA LEU A 559 -7.17 12.51 -11.74
C LEU A 559 -5.85 12.79 -11.01
N GLY A 560 -4.72 12.28 -11.52
CA GLY A 560 -3.39 12.39 -10.91
C GLY A 560 -3.21 11.50 -9.67
N LEU A 561 -3.97 10.41 -9.57
CA LEU A 561 -3.90 9.47 -8.44
C LEU A 561 -2.91 8.32 -8.67
N LEU A 562 -2.46 8.14 -9.92
CA LEU A 562 -1.44 7.16 -10.33
C LEU A 562 -0.29 7.91 -11.01
N GLY A 563 0.95 7.55 -10.70
CA GLY A 563 2.15 8.23 -11.22
C GLY A 563 2.55 7.83 -12.64
N LYS A 564 2.09 6.68 -13.13
CA LYS A 564 2.43 6.14 -14.47
C LYS A 564 1.18 5.91 -15.31
N GLU A 565 1.32 6.10 -16.62
CA GLU A 565 0.25 5.81 -17.56
C GLU A 565 -0.06 4.29 -17.57
N PRO A 566 -1.35 3.88 -17.48
CA PRO A 566 -1.73 2.47 -17.52
C PRO A 566 -1.36 1.82 -18.87
N ALA A 567 -0.74 0.64 -18.80
CA ALA A 567 -0.47 -0.15 -20.00
C ALA A 567 -1.76 -0.78 -20.53
N LEU A 568 -1.72 -1.19 -21.79
CA LEU A 568 -2.86 -1.78 -22.47
C LEU A 568 -3.30 -3.08 -21.78
N PRO A 569 -4.59 -3.45 -21.87
CA PRO A 569 -5.10 -4.65 -21.21
C PRO A 569 -4.37 -5.92 -21.67
N LEU A 570 -3.87 -6.70 -20.70
CA LEU A 570 -3.36 -8.04 -20.98
C LEU A 570 -4.55 -8.99 -21.15
N VAL A 571 -4.57 -9.71 -22.28
CA VAL A 571 -5.66 -10.60 -22.69
C VAL A 571 -5.07 -11.90 -23.21
N CYS A 572 -5.54 -13.03 -22.67
CA CYS A 572 -5.10 -14.35 -23.08
C CYS A 572 -5.40 -14.61 -24.58
N ASP A 573 -4.53 -15.39 -25.21
CA ASP A 573 -4.56 -15.60 -26.67
C ASP A 573 -5.90 -16.14 -27.17
N SER A 574 -6.57 -16.98 -26.37
CA SER A 574 -7.87 -17.55 -26.71
C SER A 574 -9.00 -16.52 -26.79
N GLN A 575 -8.87 -15.38 -26.09
CA GLN A 575 -9.90 -14.33 -26.03
C GLN A 575 -9.56 -13.10 -26.88
N LYS A 576 -8.32 -12.91 -27.36
CA LYS A 576 -7.89 -11.71 -28.12
C LYS A 576 -8.85 -11.31 -29.25
N LYS A 577 -9.23 -12.25 -30.13
CA LYS A 577 -10.17 -11.97 -31.24
C LYS A 577 -11.56 -11.55 -30.75
N ARG A 578 -12.01 -12.09 -29.62
CA ARG A 578 -13.30 -11.74 -29.02
C ARG A 578 -13.21 -10.36 -28.37
N PHE A 579 -12.13 -10.10 -27.64
CA PHE A 579 -11.84 -8.82 -27.00
C PHE A 579 -11.83 -7.68 -28.02
N GLU A 580 -11.10 -7.84 -29.13
CA GLU A 580 -11.09 -6.83 -30.21
C GLU A 580 -12.48 -6.52 -30.77
N LYS A 581 -13.36 -7.53 -30.91
CA LYS A 581 -14.73 -7.32 -31.39
C LYS A 581 -15.56 -6.54 -30.38
N VAL A 582 -15.47 -6.88 -29.10
CA VAL A 582 -16.17 -6.18 -28.02
C VAL A 582 -15.68 -4.73 -27.91
N VAL A 583 -14.36 -4.51 -27.99
CA VAL A 583 -13.79 -3.14 -28.00
C VAL A 583 -14.31 -2.35 -29.19
N LYS A 584 -14.25 -2.87 -30.41
CA LYS A 584 -14.73 -2.15 -31.61
C LYS A 584 -16.22 -1.85 -31.59
N TYR A 585 -17.01 -2.66 -30.88
CA TYR A 585 -18.43 -2.40 -30.68
C TYR A 585 -18.66 -1.19 -29.78
N TYR A 586 -18.01 -1.14 -28.61
CA TYR A 586 -18.17 -0.04 -27.66
C TYR A 586 -17.36 1.20 -28.01
N PHE A 587 -16.29 1.06 -28.79
CA PHE A 587 -15.35 2.11 -29.17
C PHE A 587 -15.16 2.07 -30.70
N PRO A 588 -16.17 2.53 -31.48
CA PRO A 588 -16.11 2.50 -32.93
C PRO A 588 -15.07 3.47 -33.49
N GLY A 589 -14.43 3.09 -34.60
CA GLY A 589 -13.49 3.93 -35.33
C GLY A 589 -12.16 4.11 -34.61
N ASP A 590 -11.68 5.35 -34.52
CA ASP A 590 -10.39 5.65 -33.90
C ASP A 590 -10.38 5.50 -32.37
N SER A 591 -11.56 5.52 -31.73
CA SER A 591 -11.67 5.31 -30.27
C SER A 591 -11.23 3.90 -29.85
N ALA A 592 -11.31 2.90 -30.74
CA ALA A 592 -10.78 1.56 -30.46
C ALA A 592 -9.28 1.58 -30.14
N LYS A 593 -8.52 2.52 -30.72
CA LYS A 593 -7.08 2.67 -30.47
C LYS A 593 -6.78 3.10 -29.04
N PHE A 594 -7.76 3.68 -28.35
CA PHE A 594 -7.65 4.03 -26.93
C PHE A 594 -7.40 2.79 -26.06
N ILE A 595 -7.99 1.65 -26.41
CA ILE A 595 -7.89 0.39 -25.64
C ILE A 595 -6.97 -0.64 -26.33
N LEU A 596 -6.97 -0.70 -27.66
CA LEU A 596 -6.15 -1.66 -28.41
C LEU A 596 -4.73 -1.16 -28.70
N GLY A 597 -4.45 0.13 -28.45
CA GLY A 597 -3.21 0.77 -28.87
C GLY A 597 -3.18 1.10 -30.37
N ARG A 598 -2.10 1.75 -30.81
CA ARG A 598 -1.87 2.00 -32.25
C ARG A 598 -1.34 0.71 -32.89
N PRO A 599 -1.75 0.37 -34.13
CA PRO A 599 -1.15 -0.74 -34.85
C PRO A 599 0.36 -0.50 -34.97
N THR A 600 1.17 -1.45 -34.49
CA THR A 600 2.59 -1.48 -34.82
C THR A 600 2.72 -1.76 -36.31
N VAL A 601 3.01 -0.71 -37.08
CA VAL A 601 3.35 -0.85 -38.49
C VAL A 601 4.74 -1.48 -38.53
N HIS A 602 4.79 -2.80 -38.65
CA HIS A 602 6.01 -3.48 -39.06
C HIS A 602 6.18 -3.18 -40.55
N TRP A 603 7.06 -2.23 -40.86
CA TRP A 603 7.57 -1.99 -42.22
C TRP A 603 8.68 -2.98 -42.54
#